data_AF-A0A2K1QP09-F1
#
_entry.id   AF-A0A2K1QP09-F1
#
_cell.length_a   1.000
_cell.length_b   1.000
_cell.length_c   1.000
_cell.angle_alpha   90.00
_cell.angle_beta   90.00
_cell.angle_gamma   90.00
#
_symmetry.space_group_name_H-M   'P 1'
#
loop_
_entity.id
_entity.type
_entity.pdbx_description
1 polymer ?
#
loop_
_entity_poly.entity_id
_entity_poly.type
_entity_poly.pdbx_seq_one_letter_code
_entity_poly.pdbx_strand_id
1 'polypeptide(L)'
;MGALDVLSTDELLWAVFLLAFKDPRKDFIRIVKRETRDGVVSPSAPSEDKTTDVSTNTSARTQLKQRDYEEVPYPAELLPRLSWVGTLLISFRLTDWKIGSPHHDRKQPAPATGYTHLGFIAFALGRSFIGYLLVDMTCYVIKHDPFFTTISTSLFTPPRQASVSSLPAILTALYTLPITTAATRATLTAAIAWALISQQYYLPTIFPVLLHYFHLLSDTWSPHLWPPYFGPASTILDRGLRGFWSTYWHQVMRFMVSGPGSWMTKLLLGSADHRNQTLEYFVHTAVAFGLSGVIHMGLVPRAPLHGNAGPHWIRLYIGAFFWLQPVGMLVEKAVAGLAARAVPASLKRSSKGRALGRCAFAVWIWVWACLCFPLLAEAGRQMGWFRHYTVPWSLVHWLRGEDAWMWSCLRA
;
A
#
# COMPACT_ATOMS: atom_id res chain seq x y z
N MET A 1 10.92 27.56 -9.08
CA MET A 1 9.78 26.90 -8.41
C MET A 1 10.31 26.27 -7.12
N GLY A 2 9.68 26.52 -5.97
CA GLY A 2 10.06 25.94 -4.69
C GLY A 2 10.07 24.41 -4.74
N ALA A 3 10.78 23.75 -3.82
CA ALA A 3 10.71 22.28 -3.76
C ALA A 3 9.26 21.89 -3.48
N LEU A 4 8.64 21.11 -4.38
CA LEU A 4 7.46 20.36 -4.01
C LEU A 4 7.94 19.33 -3.00
N ASP A 5 7.46 19.39 -1.75
CA ASP A 5 7.68 18.34 -0.78
C ASP A 5 6.52 17.32 -0.86
N VAL A 6 6.84 16.06 -0.56
CA VAL A 6 5.89 14.95 -0.67
C VAL A 6 4.66 15.15 0.22
N LEU A 7 4.82 15.76 1.41
CA LEU A 7 3.74 15.96 2.36
C LEU A 7 2.76 17.04 1.87
N SER A 8 3.27 18.20 1.46
CA SER A 8 2.43 19.26 0.89
C SER A 8 1.71 18.81 -0.38
N THR A 9 2.35 17.97 -1.20
CA THR A 9 1.72 17.44 -2.42
C THR A 9 0.62 16.44 -2.09
N ASP A 10 0.83 15.60 -1.07
CA ASP A 10 -0.19 14.66 -0.59
C ASP A 10 -1.39 15.39 0.02
N GLU A 11 -1.14 16.35 0.91
CA GLU A 11 -2.19 17.18 1.53
C GLU A 11 -2.95 18.01 0.49
N LEU A 12 -2.27 18.55 -0.53
CA LEU A 12 -2.92 19.21 -1.65
C LEU A 12 -3.85 18.25 -2.40
N LEU A 13 -3.40 17.02 -2.68
CA LEU A 13 -4.23 16.05 -3.36
C LEU A 13 -5.43 15.62 -2.50
N TRP A 14 -5.24 15.50 -1.19
CA TRP A 14 -6.33 15.23 -0.26
C TRP A 14 -7.35 16.35 -0.24
N ALA A 15 -6.90 17.60 -0.17
CA ALA A 15 -7.76 18.78 -0.27
C ALA A 15 -8.52 18.83 -1.60
N VAL A 16 -7.85 18.55 -2.73
CA VAL A 16 -8.50 18.48 -4.05
C VAL A 16 -9.54 17.35 -4.09
N PHE A 17 -9.24 16.18 -3.52
CA PHE A 17 -10.20 15.09 -3.41
C PHE A 17 -11.47 15.52 -2.63
N LEU A 18 -11.28 16.17 -1.48
CA LEU A 18 -12.35 16.59 -0.59
C LEU A 18 -13.07 17.88 -1.02
N LEU A 19 -12.53 18.69 -1.93
CA LEU A 19 -13.12 19.98 -2.30
C LEU A 19 -13.53 20.07 -3.77
N ALA A 20 -12.88 19.31 -4.65
CA ALA A 20 -13.15 19.35 -6.10
C ALA A 20 -13.89 18.10 -6.59
N PHE A 21 -13.57 16.91 -6.06
CA PHE A 21 -14.14 15.65 -6.55
C PHE A 21 -15.27 15.10 -5.70
N LYS A 22 -15.34 15.51 -4.44
CA LYS A 22 -16.38 15.12 -3.49
C LYS A 22 -16.81 16.34 -2.68
N ASP A 23 -18.09 16.42 -2.34
CA ASP A 23 -18.63 17.40 -1.41
C ASP A 23 -18.74 16.75 -0.01
N PRO A 24 -17.92 17.17 0.98
CA PRO A 24 -17.95 16.61 2.33
C PRO A 24 -19.33 16.70 2.99
N ARG A 25 -20.16 17.66 2.59
CA ARG A 25 -21.49 17.87 3.17
C ARG A 25 -22.54 16.90 2.62
N LYS A 26 -22.32 16.34 1.43
CA LYS A 26 -23.31 15.53 0.71
C LYS A 26 -22.87 14.10 0.48
N ASP A 27 -21.60 13.91 0.13
CA ASP A 27 -21.10 12.63 -0.34
C ASP A 27 -20.62 11.74 0.80
N PHE A 28 -20.35 12.30 1.98
CA PHE A 28 -19.77 11.59 3.11
C PHE A 28 -20.78 11.37 4.23
N ILE A 29 -20.90 10.12 4.65
CA ILE A 29 -21.70 9.71 5.80
C ILE A 29 -20.82 8.83 6.67
N ARG A 30 -20.65 9.22 7.93
CA ARG A 30 -19.88 8.44 8.89
C ARG A 30 -20.76 7.33 9.46
N ILE A 31 -20.22 6.13 9.61
CA ILE A 31 -20.89 5.01 10.25
C ILE A 31 -20.30 4.85 11.65
N VAL A 32 -21.15 4.87 12.67
CA VAL A 32 -20.72 4.77 14.07
C VAL A 32 -21.49 3.63 14.72
N LYS A 33 -20.84 2.82 15.55
CA LYS A 33 -21.53 1.78 16.31
C LYS A 33 -22.42 2.45 17.36
N ARG A 34 -23.70 2.07 17.41
CA ARG A 34 -24.61 2.54 18.45
C ARG A 34 -24.16 1.96 19.79
N GLU A 35 -23.86 2.83 20.76
CA GLU A 35 -23.66 2.39 22.13
C GLU A 35 -24.98 1.79 22.63
N THR A 36 -24.99 0.49 22.92
CA THR A 36 -26.04 -0.09 23.75
C THR A 36 -25.93 0.57 25.11
N ARG A 37 -26.85 1.49 25.41
CA ARG A 37 -27.10 1.90 26.79
C ARG A 37 -27.43 0.62 27.57
N ASP A 38 -26.47 0.15 28.36
CA ASP A 38 -26.72 -0.91 29.31
C ASP A 38 -27.87 -0.49 30.23
N GLY A 39 -28.93 -1.31 30.26
CA GLY A 39 -29.86 -1.37 31.38
C GLY A 39 -31.14 -0.52 31.33
N VAL A 40 -32.04 -0.78 30.38
CA VAL A 40 -33.48 -0.89 30.71
C VAL A 40 -34.05 -2.05 29.90
N VAL A 41 -33.99 -3.25 30.48
CA VAL A 41 -34.77 -4.38 30.02
C VAL A 41 -36.21 -4.12 30.48
N SER A 42 -37.05 -3.60 29.58
CA SER A 42 -38.50 -3.76 29.74
C SER A 42 -38.85 -5.21 29.38
N PRO A 43 -39.50 -5.97 30.28
CA PRO A 43 -39.85 -7.35 30.00
C PRO A 43 -41.00 -7.39 28.99
N SER A 44 -40.71 -7.78 27.75
CA SER A 44 -41.73 -8.19 26.79
C SER A 44 -42.13 -9.64 27.04
N ALA A 45 -43.43 -9.85 27.23
CA ALA A 45 -44.10 -11.14 27.45
C ALA A 45 -43.82 -12.18 26.35
N PRO A 46 -44.02 -13.49 26.64
CA PRO A 46 -43.72 -14.57 25.71
C PRO A 46 -44.89 -14.88 24.76
N SER A 47 -44.60 -15.09 23.47
CA SER A 47 -45.41 -15.90 22.57
C SER A 47 -44.48 -16.55 21.52
N GLU A 48 -44.28 -17.86 21.64
CA GLU A 48 -44.91 -18.93 20.86
C GLU A 48 -44.39 -19.08 19.43
N ASP A 49 -43.48 -20.05 19.31
CA ASP A 49 -43.41 -21.14 18.35
C ASP A 49 -43.93 -20.92 16.91
N LYS A 50 -43.02 -21.01 15.92
CA LYS A 50 -43.22 -21.82 14.71
C LYS A 50 -41.94 -22.02 13.90
N THR A 51 -41.75 -23.27 13.53
CA THR A 51 -40.74 -23.88 12.67
C THR A 51 -40.74 -23.40 11.21
N THR A 52 -39.61 -23.70 10.54
CA THR A 52 -39.32 -23.77 9.08
C THR A 52 -39.24 -22.48 8.26
N ASP A 53 -38.01 -22.06 7.89
CA ASP A 53 -37.54 -22.01 6.48
C ASP A 53 -36.05 -21.62 6.37
N VAL A 54 -35.28 -22.32 5.52
CA VAL A 54 -33.80 -22.25 5.41
C VAL A 54 -33.30 -21.28 4.32
N SER A 55 -34.17 -20.49 3.67
CA SER A 55 -33.78 -19.67 2.50
C SER A 55 -33.65 -18.15 2.72
N THR A 56 -33.83 -17.63 3.94
CA THR A 56 -33.88 -16.17 4.23
C THR A 56 -32.69 -15.61 5.04
N ASN A 57 -31.70 -16.43 5.38
CA ASN A 57 -30.67 -16.06 6.36
C ASN A 57 -29.67 -14.96 5.94
N THR A 58 -29.56 -14.61 4.65
CA THR A 58 -28.59 -13.60 4.19
C THR A 58 -29.14 -12.17 4.30
N SER A 59 -30.44 -11.96 4.02
CA SER A 59 -31.06 -10.63 4.13
C SER A 59 -31.35 -10.25 5.58
N ALA A 60 -31.85 -11.21 6.39
CA ALA A 60 -32.13 -11.00 7.80
C ALA A 60 -30.85 -10.69 8.62
N ARG A 61 -29.73 -11.37 8.32
CA ARG A 61 -28.44 -11.12 8.98
C ARG A 61 -27.79 -9.79 8.59
N THR A 62 -28.07 -9.32 7.37
CA THR A 62 -27.64 -7.99 6.91
C THR A 62 -28.46 -6.88 7.58
N GLN A 63 -29.78 -7.08 7.73
CA GLN A 63 -30.66 -6.15 8.45
C GLN A 63 -30.39 -6.12 9.97
N LEU A 64 -30.07 -7.26 10.59
CA LEU A 64 -29.67 -7.33 12.00
C LEU A 64 -28.34 -6.60 12.25
N LYS A 65 -27.34 -6.75 11.37
CA LYS A 65 -26.09 -5.97 11.46
C LYS A 65 -26.30 -4.47 11.27
N GLN A 66 -27.28 -4.06 10.47
CA GLN A 66 -27.56 -2.65 10.21
C GLN A 66 -28.23 -1.95 11.41
N ARG A 67 -28.82 -2.71 12.36
CA ARG A 67 -29.44 -2.15 13.57
C ARG A 67 -28.44 -1.66 14.62
N ASP A 68 -27.19 -2.12 14.55
CA ASP A 68 -26.13 -1.79 15.53
C ASP A 68 -25.31 -0.56 15.16
N TYR A 69 -25.57 0.06 14.00
CA TYR A 69 -24.81 1.20 13.50
C TYR A 69 -25.74 2.38 13.18
N GLU A 70 -25.24 3.57 13.46
CA GLU A 70 -25.86 4.84 13.14
C GLU A 70 -25.11 5.51 11.99
N GLU A 71 -25.87 6.04 11.04
CA GLU A 71 -25.37 6.86 9.95
C GLU A 71 -25.39 8.32 10.37
N VAL A 72 -24.21 8.90 10.54
CA VAL A 72 -24.01 10.28 11.01
C VAL A 72 -23.64 11.16 9.80
N PRO A 73 -24.61 11.90 9.23
CA PRO A 73 -24.36 12.84 8.14
C PRO A 73 -23.59 14.07 8.63
N TYR A 74 -23.31 15.01 7.73
CA TYR A 74 -22.64 16.27 8.05
C TYR A 74 -23.39 17.08 9.14
N PRO A 75 -22.80 17.36 10.31
CA PRO A 75 -23.52 17.99 11.40
C PRO A 75 -23.87 19.47 11.18
N ALA A 76 -25.05 19.88 11.68
CA ALA A 76 -25.54 21.26 11.64
C ALA A 76 -24.83 22.16 12.68
N GLU A 77 -24.46 21.61 13.83
CA GLU A 77 -23.81 22.34 14.92
C GLU A 77 -22.28 22.39 14.77
N LEU A 78 -21.65 23.48 15.24
CA LEU A 78 -20.22 23.73 15.04
C LEU A 78 -19.32 22.69 15.73
N LEU A 79 -19.58 22.36 17.00
CA LEU A 79 -18.71 21.44 17.76
C LEU A 79 -18.75 20.00 17.21
N PRO A 80 -19.93 19.36 17.02
CA PRO A 80 -20.00 18.06 16.35
C PRO A 80 -19.38 18.08 14.95
N ARG A 81 -19.56 19.18 14.20
CA ARG A 81 -18.96 19.35 12.88
C ARG A 81 -17.44 19.37 12.92
N LEU A 82 -16.82 20.06 13.88
CA LEU A 82 -15.36 20.08 14.02
C LEU A 82 -14.80 18.66 14.28
N SER A 83 -15.45 17.90 15.17
CA SER A 83 -15.07 16.50 15.43
C SER A 83 -15.26 15.60 14.20
N TRP A 84 -16.39 15.76 13.51
CA TRP A 84 -16.70 15.01 12.28
C TRP A 84 -15.69 15.30 11.18
N VAL A 85 -15.37 16.57 10.94
CA VAL A 85 -14.38 17.00 9.94
C VAL A 85 -12.98 16.55 10.33
N GLY A 86 -12.59 16.71 11.59
CA GLY A 86 -11.30 16.23 12.11
C GLY A 86 -11.13 14.73 11.90
N THR A 87 -12.18 13.94 12.15
CA THR A 87 -12.17 12.49 11.88
C THR A 87 -12.03 12.20 10.38
N LEU A 88 -12.74 12.93 9.52
CA LEU A 88 -12.65 12.75 8.06
C LEU A 88 -11.22 13.01 7.56
N LEU A 89 -10.59 14.09 8.02
CA LEU A 89 -9.24 14.49 7.58
C LEU A 89 -8.18 13.43 7.88
N ILE A 90 -8.29 12.73 9.01
CA ILE A 90 -7.35 11.65 9.39
C ILE A 90 -7.77 10.26 8.87
N SER A 91 -8.95 10.14 8.26
CA SER A 91 -9.51 8.88 7.75
C SER A 91 -9.10 8.60 6.30
N PHE A 92 -7.80 8.56 5.99
CA PHE A 92 -7.30 8.35 4.61
C PHE A 92 -7.84 7.08 3.92
N ARG A 93 -8.12 6.03 4.71
CA ARG A 93 -8.68 4.76 4.25
C ARG A 93 -10.21 4.75 4.17
N LEU A 94 -10.87 5.81 4.66
CA LEU A 94 -12.32 5.98 4.66
C LEU A 94 -13.04 4.74 5.22
N THR A 95 -12.44 4.16 6.26
CA THR A 95 -13.02 3.02 7.00
C THR A 95 -14.16 3.54 7.85
N ASP A 96 -15.31 2.90 7.75
CA ASP A 96 -16.58 3.34 8.35
C ASP A 96 -17.09 4.68 7.80
N TRP A 97 -16.75 4.98 6.54
CA TRP A 97 -17.29 6.12 5.80
C TRP A 97 -17.95 5.64 4.52
N LYS A 98 -19.21 6.05 4.27
CA LYS A 98 -19.78 6.02 2.92
C LYS A 98 -19.34 7.27 2.18
N ILE A 99 -19.03 7.12 0.90
CA ILE A 99 -18.47 8.20 0.05
C ILE A 99 -19.20 8.35 -1.29
N GLY A 100 -20.37 7.75 -1.43
CA GLY A 100 -21.11 7.71 -2.69
C GLY A 100 -20.43 6.86 -3.77
N SER A 101 -19.67 5.84 -3.36
CA SER A 101 -19.03 4.88 -4.26
C SER A 101 -19.61 3.49 -3.97
N PRO A 102 -20.48 2.93 -4.84
CA PRO A 102 -21.18 1.67 -4.55
C PRO A 102 -20.26 0.50 -4.20
N HIS A 103 -19.06 0.46 -4.81
CA HIS A 103 -18.08 -0.59 -4.53
C HIS A 103 -17.45 -0.48 -3.13
N HIS A 104 -17.26 0.75 -2.65
CA HIS A 104 -16.74 1.05 -1.32
C HIS A 104 -17.83 0.91 -0.27
N ASP A 105 -18.94 1.61 -0.47
CA ASP A 105 -20.02 1.77 0.51
C ASP A 105 -20.64 0.42 0.90
N ARG A 106 -20.73 -0.54 -0.02
CA ARG A 106 -21.21 -1.90 0.25
C ARG A 106 -20.32 -2.67 1.25
N LYS A 107 -19.08 -2.24 1.46
CA LYS A 107 -18.13 -2.86 2.39
C LYS A 107 -18.07 -2.14 3.74
N GLN A 108 -18.95 -1.16 3.96
CA GLN A 108 -19.01 -0.36 5.18
C GLN A 108 -20.23 -0.78 6.04
N PRO A 109 -20.11 -0.78 7.38
CA PRO A 109 -18.87 -0.62 8.14
C PRO A 109 -17.90 -1.77 7.83
N ALA A 110 -16.60 -1.49 7.95
CA ALA A 110 -15.61 -2.51 7.71
C ALA A 110 -15.84 -3.67 8.69
N PRO A 111 -15.70 -4.94 8.25
CA PRO A 111 -15.80 -6.05 9.17
C PRO A 111 -14.76 -5.85 10.27
N ALA A 112 -15.17 -6.10 11.52
CA ALA A 112 -14.25 -6.07 12.65
C ALA A 112 -12.99 -6.87 12.29
N THR A 113 -11.83 -6.24 12.44
CA THR A 113 -10.54 -6.82 12.06
C THR A 113 -10.24 -8.12 12.83
N GLY A 114 -11.03 -8.41 13.87
CA GLY A 114 -10.85 -9.56 14.76
C GLY A 114 -9.74 -9.34 15.78
N TYR A 115 -9.02 -8.22 15.70
CA TYR A 115 -7.97 -7.88 16.64
C TYR A 115 -8.55 -7.23 17.88
N THR A 116 -8.22 -7.79 19.05
CA THR A 116 -8.19 -7.02 20.30
C THR A 116 -7.09 -5.95 20.20
N HIS A 117 -7.08 -4.94 21.06
CA HIS A 117 -6.01 -3.94 21.09
C HIS A 117 -4.63 -4.58 21.21
N LEU A 118 -4.48 -5.53 22.14
CA LEU A 118 -3.23 -6.27 22.32
C LEU A 118 -2.87 -7.11 21.08
N GLY A 119 -3.87 -7.74 20.44
CA GLY A 119 -3.67 -8.48 19.20
C GLY A 119 -3.19 -7.58 18.05
N PHE A 120 -3.75 -6.37 17.94
CA PHE A 120 -3.30 -5.38 16.96
C PHE A 120 -1.89 -4.89 17.26
N ILE A 121 -1.58 -4.58 18.52
CA ILE A 121 -0.24 -4.11 18.93
C ILE A 121 0.81 -5.20 18.67
N ALA A 122 0.52 -6.46 19.04
CA ALA A 122 1.41 -7.58 18.75
C ALA A 122 1.62 -7.78 17.24
N PHE A 123 0.54 -7.66 16.45
CA PHE A 123 0.65 -7.68 15.00
C PHE A 123 1.53 -6.55 14.47
N ALA A 124 1.28 -5.30 14.86
CA ALA A 124 2.05 -4.14 14.45
C ALA A 124 3.53 -4.27 14.84
N LEU A 125 3.83 -4.69 16.08
CA LEU A 125 5.20 -4.95 16.55
C LEU A 125 5.88 -6.05 15.74
N GLY A 126 5.20 -7.17 15.48
CA GLY A 126 5.75 -8.26 14.66
C GLY A 126 6.05 -7.81 13.23
N ARG A 127 5.15 -7.01 12.63
CA ARG A 127 5.34 -6.43 11.30
C ARG A 127 6.50 -5.44 11.27
N SER A 128 6.61 -4.59 12.30
CA SER A 128 7.73 -3.65 12.45
C SER A 128 9.05 -4.41 12.66
N PHE A 129 9.08 -5.45 13.47
CA PHE A 129 10.27 -6.28 13.65
C PHE A 129 10.75 -6.94 12.34
N ILE A 130 9.83 -7.55 11.59
CA ILE A 130 10.15 -8.12 10.27
C ILE A 130 10.72 -7.05 9.32
N GLY A 131 10.09 -5.88 9.27
CA GLY A 131 10.58 -4.79 8.43
C GLY A 131 11.96 -4.29 8.87
N TYR A 132 12.24 -4.20 10.18
CA TYR A 132 13.56 -3.83 10.70
C TYR A 132 14.63 -4.81 10.24
N LEU A 133 14.40 -6.12 10.40
CA LEU A 133 15.33 -7.16 9.95
C LEU A 133 15.58 -7.11 8.44
N LEU A 134 14.53 -6.82 7.65
CA LEU A 134 14.67 -6.67 6.21
C LEU A 134 15.47 -5.42 5.83
N VAL A 135 15.26 -4.28 6.51
CA VAL A 135 16.09 -3.09 6.30
C VAL A 135 17.54 -3.41 6.65
N ASP A 136 17.81 -4.03 7.81
CA ASP A 136 19.17 -4.40 8.21
C ASP A 136 19.84 -5.32 7.17
N MET A 137 19.17 -6.41 6.79
CA MET A 137 19.69 -7.35 5.79
C MET A 137 19.92 -6.69 4.42
N THR A 138 18.98 -5.88 3.95
CA THR A 138 19.12 -5.21 2.65
C THR A 138 20.21 -4.14 2.68
N CYS A 139 20.32 -3.34 3.74
CA CYS A 139 21.42 -2.38 3.94
C CYS A 139 22.78 -3.08 3.94
N TYR A 140 22.89 -4.23 4.62
CA TYR A 140 24.12 -5.03 4.62
C TYR A 140 24.54 -5.42 3.19
N VAL A 141 23.63 -6.02 2.41
CA VAL A 141 23.93 -6.43 1.04
C VAL A 141 24.23 -5.22 0.14
N ILE A 142 23.45 -4.15 0.26
CA ILE A 142 23.61 -2.89 -0.49
C ILE A 142 24.99 -2.27 -0.26
N LYS A 143 25.51 -2.29 0.97
CA LYS A 143 26.84 -1.78 1.32
C LYS A 143 27.97 -2.48 0.55
N HIS A 144 27.76 -3.74 0.18
CA HIS A 144 28.73 -4.56 -0.56
C HIS A 144 28.61 -4.48 -2.09
N ASP A 145 27.59 -3.81 -2.61
CA ASP A 145 27.37 -3.66 -4.06
C ASP A 145 27.64 -2.20 -4.51
N PRO A 146 28.75 -1.94 -5.23
CA PRO A 146 29.14 -0.59 -5.66
C PRO A 146 28.09 0.15 -6.50
N PHE A 147 27.13 -0.57 -7.10
CA PHE A 147 25.99 0.05 -7.75
C PHE A 147 25.32 1.06 -6.82
N PHE A 148 24.98 0.71 -5.59
CA PHE A 148 24.16 1.60 -4.77
C PHE A 148 24.85 2.89 -4.30
N THR A 149 26.18 2.96 -4.39
CA THR A 149 26.97 4.11 -3.87
C THR A 149 27.77 4.83 -4.95
N THR A 150 28.11 4.16 -6.05
CA THR A 150 28.99 4.68 -7.10
C THR A 150 28.21 4.95 -8.38
N ILE A 151 27.96 6.23 -8.68
CA ILE A 151 27.09 6.67 -9.79
C ILE A 151 27.50 6.13 -11.17
N SER A 152 28.80 5.92 -11.42
CA SER A 152 29.29 5.37 -12.69
C SER A 152 29.05 3.86 -12.87
N THR A 153 28.65 3.14 -11.83
CA THR A 153 28.43 1.68 -11.90
C THR A 153 27.10 1.37 -12.55
N SER A 154 27.14 0.65 -13.68
CA SER A 154 25.98 0.21 -14.45
C SER A 154 25.16 -0.87 -13.74
N LEU A 155 23.84 -0.85 -13.96
CA LEU A 155 22.87 -1.82 -13.44
C LEU A 155 23.21 -3.27 -13.75
N PHE A 156 23.81 -3.53 -14.92
CA PHE A 156 24.07 -4.88 -15.40
C PHE A 156 25.49 -5.37 -15.10
N THR A 157 26.39 -4.49 -14.66
CA THR A 157 27.78 -4.87 -14.39
C THR A 157 27.87 -5.65 -13.07
N PRO A 158 28.31 -6.93 -13.10
CA PRO A 158 28.59 -7.69 -11.89
C PRO A 158 29.59 -6.98 -10.99
N PRO A 159 29.39 -6.96 -9.66
CA PRO A 159 30.38 -6.44 -8.72
C PRO A 159 31.65 -7.31 -8.77
N ARG A 160 32.80 -6.73 -8.41
CA ARG A 160 34.04 -7.50 -8.27
C ARG A 160 33.86 -8.57 -7.19
N GLN A 161 34.40 -9.76 -7.41
CA GLN A 161 34.25 -10.89 -6.48
C GLN A 161 34.67 -10.55 -5.05
N ALA A 162 35.73 -9.74 -4.88
CA ALA A 162 36.20 -9.28 -3.57
C ALA A 162 35.18 -8.40 -2.83
N SER A 163 34.28 -7.71 -3.53
CA SER A 163 33.25 -6.85 -2.90
C SER A 163 32.11 -7.67 -2.30
N VAL A 164 31.82 -8.85 -2.88
CA VAL A 164 30.70 -9.74 -2.51
C VAL A 164 31.13 -11.04 -1.85
N SER A 165 32.44 -11.22 -1.58
CA SER A 165 32.98 -12.44 -0.97
C SER A 165 32.58 -12.61 0.50
N SER A 166 32.19 -11.52 1.18
CA SER A 166 31.65 -11.56 2.55
C SER A 166 30.19 -12.02 2.60
N LEU A 167 29.48 -12.00 1.47
CA LEU A 167 28.07 -12.39 1.39
C LEU A 167 27.91 -13.92 1.39
N PRO A 168 26.75 -14.44 1.82
CA PRO A 168 26.40 -15.84 1.65
C PRO A 168 26.53 -16.30 0.20
N ALA A 169 27.03 -17.52 -0.02
CA ALA A 169 27.33 -18.07 -1.35
C ALA A 169 26.14 -18.00 -2.32
N ILE A 170 24.91 -18.18 -1.83
CA ILE A 170 23.70 -18.05 -2.65
C ILE A 170 23.52 -16.63 -3.21
N LEU A 171 23.83 -15.59 -2.44
CA LEU A 171 23.76 -14.21 -2.90
C LEU A 171 24.89 -13.91 -3.88
N THR A 172 26.11 -14.39 -3.60
CA THR A 172 27.24 -14.27 -4.53
C THR A 172 26.93 -14.92 -5.87
N ALA A 173 26.26 -16.08 -5.88
CA ALA A 173 25.85 -16.77 -7.11
C ALA A 173 24.88 -15.92 -7.95
N LEU A 174 24.00 -15.14 -7.31
CA LEU A 174 23.07 -14.24 -8.02
C LEU A 174 23.78 -13.07 -8.71
N TYR A 175 25.01 -12.74 -8.30
CA TYR A 175 25.82 -11.68 -8.91
C TYR A 175 26.70 -12.16 -10.08
N THR A 176 26.64 -13.43 -10.44
CA THR A 176 27.55 -13.99 -11.48
C THR A 176 27.19 -13.56 -12.90
N LEU A 177 25.91 -13.37 -13.20
CA LEU A 177 25.42 -12.99 -14.52
C LEU A 177 24.85 -11.55 -14.53
N PRO A 178 24.94 -10.82 -15.65
CA PRO A 178 24.40 -9.45 -15.74
C PRO A 178 22.91 -9.34 -15.42
N ILE A 179 22.10 -10.28 -15.91
CA ILE A 179 20.64 -10.27 -15.72
C ILE A 179 20.28 -10.57 -14.26
N THR A 180 20.93 -11.57 -13.65
CA THR A 180 20.69 -11.92 -12.24
C THR A 180 21.20 -10.83 -11.30
N THR A 181 22.28 -10.14 -11.67
CA THR A 181 22.78 -8.95 -10.97
C THR A 181 21.74 -7.83 -10.97
N ALA A 182 21.22 -7.47 -12.15
CA ALA A 182 20.19 -6.44 -12.28
C ALA A 182 18.92 -6.81 -11.50
N ALA A 183 18.49 -8.06 -11.59
CA ALA A 183 17.33 -8.57 -10.86
C ALA A 183 17.53 -8.55 -9.34
N THR A 184 18.74 -8.86 -8.87
CA THR A 184 19.11 -8.79 -7.44
C THR A 184 19.02 -7.35 -6.95
N ARG A 185 19.59 -6.39 -7.69
CA ARG A 185 19.54 -4.96 -7.36
C ARG A 185 18.11 -4.41 -7.32
N ALA A 186 17.28 -4.80 -8.29
CA ALA A 186 15.85 -4.45 -8.31
C ALA A 186 15.12 -5.05 -7.10
N THR A 187 15.39 -6.31 -6.77
CA THR A 187 14.78 -7.00 -5.61
C THR A 187 15.18 -6.34 -4.30
N LEU A 188 16.45 -5.97 -4.12
CA LEU A 188 16.94 -5.26 -2.94
C LEU A 188 16.23 -3.91 -2.78
N THR A 189 16.07 -3.16 -3.88
CA THR A 189 15.36 -1.88 -3.88
C THR A 189 13.88 -2.04 -3.52
N ALA A 190 13.22 -3.06 -4.07
CA ALA A 190 11.84 -3.37 -3.72
C ALA A 190 11.67 -3.78 -2.25
N ALA A 191 12.58 -4.62 -1.75
CA ALA A 191 12.57 -5.12 -0.38
C ALA A 191 12.78 -4.00 0.64
N ILE A 192 13.79 -3.14 0.43
CA ILE A 192 14.04 -2.02 1.35
C ILE A 192 12.90 -1.00 1.30
N ALA A 193 12.35 -0.68 0.12
CA ALA A 193 11.20 0.22 0.01
C ALA A 193 9.97 -0.33 0.76
N TRP A 194 9.67 -1.61 0.59
CA TRP A 194 8.57 -2.26 1.31
C TRP A 194 8.78 -2.25 2.82
N ALA A 195 10.01 -2.50 3.27
CA ALA A 195 10.35 -2.58 4.68
C ALA A 195 10.28 -1.21 5.36
N LEU A 196 10.79 -0.16 4.70
CA LEU A 196 10.72 1.22 5.19
C LEU A 196 9.28 1.74 5.26
N ILE A 197 8.48 1.51 4.21
CA ILE A 197 7.04 1.86 4.23
C ILE A 197 6.33 1.10 5.35
N SER A 198 6.67 -0.18 5.56
CA SER A 198 6.09 -0.95 6.67
C SER A 198 6.43 -0.35 8.04
N GLN A 199 7.68 0.09 8.25
CA GLN A 199 8.07 0.78 9.49
C GLN A 199 7.29 2.06 9.68
N GLN A 200 7.20 2.88 8.63
CA GLN A 200 6.56 4.19 8.66
C GLN A 200 5.08 4.12 9.09
N TYR A 201 4.38 3.02 8.78
CA TYR A 201 2.97 2.90 9.09
C TYR A 201 2.66 2.03 10.31
N TYR A 202 3.30 0.87 10.49
CA TYR A 202 2.95 -0.01 11.61
C TYR A 202 3.49 0.48 12.95
N LEU A 203 4.71 1.01 13.02
CA LEU A 203 5.28 1.43 14.30
C LEU A 203 4.51 2.62 14.91
N PRO A 204 4.19 3.71 14.17
CA PRO A 204 3.50 4.85 14.77
C PRO A 204 2.06 4.56 15.21
N THR A 205 1.40 3.55 14.64
CA THR A 205 0.00 3.20 15.02
C THR A 205 -0.12 2.54 16.38
N ILE A 206 0.97 1.98 16.90
CA ILE A 206 0.96 1.36 18.23
C ILE A 206 0.63 2.40 19.29
N PHE A 207 1.18 3.61 19.18
CA PHE A 207 0.99 4.67 20.17
C PHE A 207 -0.48 5.10 20.34
N PRO A 208 -1.22 5.53 19.30
CA PRO A 208 -2.61 5.90 19.47
C PRO A 208 -3.51 4.71 19.87
N VAL A 209 -3.23 3.51 19.39
CA VAL A 209 -3.99 2.31 19.81
C VAL A 209 -3.76 1.98 21.29
N LEU A 210 -2.54 2.16 21.80
CA LEU A 210 -2.23 2.05 23.23
C LEU A 210 -2.94 3.12 24.05
N LEU A 211 -2.91 4.38 23.62
CA LEU A 211 -3.62 5.46 24.32
C LEU A 211 -5.13 5.18 24.37
N HIS A 212 -5.71 4.69 23.27
CA HIS A 212 -7.10 4.29 23.24
C HIS A 212 -7.38 3.07 24.14
N TYR A 213 -6.47 2.09 24.22
CA TYR A 213 -6.58 0.97 25.17
C TYR A 213 -6.66 1.43 26.63
N PHE A 214 -5.95 2.50 26.99
CA PHE A 214 -6.02 3.14 28.31
C PHE A 214 -7.16 4.18 28.44
N HIS A 215 -8.10 4.22 27.49
CA HIS A 215 -9.22 5.16 27.46
C HIS A 215 -8.81 6.65 27.43
N LEU A 216 -7.59 6.96 26.97
CA LEU A 216 -7.10 8.33 26.80
C LEU A 216 -7.47 8.93 25.43
N LEU A 217 -7.85 8.08 24.48
CA LEU A 217 -8.36 8.48 23.17
C LEU A 217 -9.71 7.82 22.91
N SER A 218 -10.55 8.50 22.14
CA SER A 218 -11.87 8.03 21.74
C SER A 218 -11.79 6.83 20.79
N ASP A 219 -12.95 6.19 20.55
CA ASP A 219 -13.12 5.03 19.66
C ASP A 219 -12.64 5.27 18.21
N THR A 220 -12.44 6.53 17.80
CA THR A 220 -11.84 6.86 16.49
C THR A 220 -10.40 6.38 16.33
N TRP A 221 -9.76 6.00 17.43
CA TRP A 221 -8.39 5.48 17.47
C TRP A 221 -8.33 3.97 17.70
N SER A 222 -9.49 3.31 17.74
CA SER A 222 -9.59 1.88 18.01
C SER A 222 -9.06 1.01 16.85
N PRO A 223 -8.58 -0.22 17.16
CA PRO A 223 -7.93 -1.10 16.17
C PRO A 223 -8.71 -1.39 14.90
N HIS A 224 -10.05 -1.34 14.92
CA HIS A 224 -10.86 -1.68 13.75
C HIS A 224 -10.76 -0.63 12.63
N LEU A 225 -10.38 0.61 12.97
CA LEU A 225 -10.17 1.70 12.01
C LEU A 225 -8.78 1.69 11.36
N TRP A 226 -7.93 0.74 11.75
CA TRP A 226 -6.57 0.57 11.24
C TRP A 226 -6.46 -0.73 10.41
N PRO A 227 -7.12 -0.82 9.25
CA PRO A 227 -6.98 -2.00 8.41
C PRO A 227 -5.51 -2.16 7.97
N PRO A 228 -5.04 -3.39 7.69
CA PRO A 228 -3.67 -3.62 7.26
C PRO A 228 -3.25 -2.68 6.11
N TYR A 229 -2.04 -2.13 6.24
CA TYR A 229 -1.43 -1.24 5.25
C TYR A 229 -1.03 -1.98 3.98
N PHE A 230 -0.72 -3.27 4.14
CA PHE A 230 -0.51 -4.21 3.06
C PHE A 230 -1.60 -5.27 3.08
N GLY A 231 -2.18 -5.55 1.92
CA GLY A 231 -3.15 -6.63 1.75
C GLY A 231 -2.51 -8.03 1.85
N PRO A 232 -3.31 -9.08 1.67
CA PRO A 232 -2.80 -10.44 1.66
C PRO A 232 -1.97 -10.71 0.40
N ALA A 233 -0.77 -11.29 0.57
CA ALA A 233 0.14 -11.58 -0.55
C ALA A 233 -0.45 -12.54 -1.59
N SER A 234 -1.45 -13.35 -1.24
CA SER A 234 -2.16 -14.22 -2.20
C SER A 234 -2.77 -13.44 -3.36
N THR A 235 -3.18 -12.18 -3.16
CA THR A 235 -3.81 -11.39 -4.23
C THR A 235 -2.83 -11.04 -5.34
N ILE A 236 -1.53 -11.00 -5.04
CA ILE A 236 -0.45 -10.83 -6.01
C ILE A 236 -0.47 -12.03 -6.97
N LEU A 237 -0.56 -13.24 -6.41
CA LEU A 237 -0.55 -14.49 -7.17
C LEU A 237 -1.88 -14.77 -7.89
N ASP A 238 -2.99 -14.26 -7.36
CA ASP A 238 -4.32 -14.52 -7.93
C ASP A 238 -4.74 -13.48 -8.98
N ARG A 239 -4.16 -12.27 -8.94
CA ARG A 239 -4.61 -11.12 -9.75
C ARG A 239 -3.47 -10.31 -10.37
N GLY A 240 -2.23 -10.82 -10.38
CA GLY A 240 -1.13 -10.17 -11.08
C GLY A 240 -0.73 -8.80 -10.51
N LEU A 241 -0.21 -7.93 -11.37
CA LEU A 241 0.11 -6.53 -11.08
C LEU A 241 -1.10 -5.76 -10.60
N ARG A 242 -2.30 -6.05 -11.12
CA ARG A 242 -3.52 -5.43 -10.60
C ARG A 242 -3.72 -5.80 -9.13
N GLY A 243 -3.53 -7.06 -8.75
CA GLY A 243 -3.61 -7.50 -7.37
C GLY A 243 -2.54 -6.88 -6.48
N PHE A 244 -1.32 -6.78 -7.00
CA PHE A 244 -0.19 -6.13 -6.32
C PHE A 244 -0.54 -4.68 -5.97
N TRP A 245 -0.88 -3.84 -6.93
CA TRP A 245 -1.09 -2.41 -6.68
C TRP A 245 -2.46 -2.08 -6.07
N SER A 246 -3.52 -2.75 -6.52
CA SER A 246 -4.89 -2.42 -6.12
C SER A 246 -5.38 -3.20 -4.91
N THR A 247 -4.57 -3.99 -4.23
CA THR A 247 -4.99 -4.72 -3.03
C THR A 247 -3.86 -4.93 -2.04
N TYR A 248 -2.68 -5.32 -2.52
CA TYR A 248 -1.55 -5.62 -1.65
C TYR A 248 -0.77 -4.38 -1.23
N TRP A 249 -0.25 -3.60 -2.16
CA TRP A 249 0.76 -2.57 -1.90
C TRP A 249 0.16 -1.29 -1.32
N HIS A 250 0.73 -0.80 -0.21
CA HIS A 250 0.55 0.56 0.33
C HIS A 250 -0.86 1.17 0.11
N GLN A 251 -1.85 0.69 0.87
CA GLN A 251 -3.25 0.99 0.59
C GLN A 251 -3.76 2.34 1.15
N VAL A 252 -2.91 3.14 1.82
CA VAL A 252 -3.28 4.41 2.48
C VAL A 252 -3.84 5.43 1.49
N MET A 253 -3.12 5.67 0.40
CA MET A 253 -3.40 6.80 -0.51
C MET A 253 -4.44 6.47 -1.59
N ARG A 254 -5.02 5.27 -1.54
CA ARG A 254 -5.77 4.69 -2.66
C ARG A 254 -6.88 5.59 -3.15
N PHE A 255 -7.71 6.12 -2.25
CA PHE A 255 -8.88 6.91 -2.64
C PHE A 255 -8.49 8.26 -3.25
N MET A 256 -7.46 8.89 -2.69
CA MET A 256 -6.96 10.19 -3.16
C MET A 256 -6.44 10.10 -4.60
N VAL A 257 -5.67 9.05 -4.90
CA VAL A 257 -5.07 8.89 -6.23
C VAL A 257 -6.04 8.27 -7.25
N SER A 258 -6.91 7.34 -6.84
CA SER A 258 -7.82 6.65 -7.78
C SER A 258 -9.19 7.30 -7.95
N GLY A 259 -9.63 8.13 -7.00
CA GLY A 259 -10.89 8.86 -7.05
C GLY A 259 -11.03 9.75 -8.28
N PRO A 260 -10.04 10.61 -8.60
CA PRO A 260 -10.06 11.46 -9.80
C PRO A 260 -10.19 10.68 -11.10
N GLY A 261 -9.72 9.43 -11.12
CA GLY A 261 -9.77 8.59 -12.31
C GLY A 261 -11.20 8.35 -12.81
N SER A 262 -12.18 8.14 -11.92
CA SER A 262 -13.57 7.92 -12.35
C SER A 262 -14.19 9.16 -12.99
N TRP A 263 -13.84 10.35 -12.47
CA TRP A 263 -14.23 11.62 -13.07
C TRP A 263 -13.58 11.80 -14.44
N MET A 264 -12.27 11.53 -14.56
CA MET A 264 -11.53 11.66 -15.81
C MET A 264 -12.04 10.67 -16.88
N THR A 265 -12.36 9.44 -16.51
CA THR A 265 -13.00 8.47 -17.41
C THR A 265 -14.32 9.01 -17.95
N LYS A 266 -15.16 9.61 -17.09
CA LYS A 266 -16.44 10.20 -17.51
C LYS A 266 -16.21 11.40 -18.44
N LEU A 267 -15.23 12.25 -18.13
CA LEU A 267 -14.89 13.42 -18.94
C LEU A 267 -14.40 13.02 -20.35
N LEU A 268 -13.45 12.08 -20.42
CA LEU A 268 -12.77 11.72 -21.68
C LEU A 268 -13.57 10.73 -22.52
N LEU A 269 -14.30 9.81 -21.90
CA LEU A 269 -14.97 8.69 -22.59
C LEU A 269 -16.50 8.79 -22.58
N GLY A 270 -17.08 9.83 -21.96
CA GLY A 270 -18.52 10.04 -21.90
C GLY A 270 -19.26 9.04 -21.00
N SER A 271 -20.57 8.86 -21.28
CA SER A 271 -21.49 8.01 -20.52
C SER A 271 -21.14 6.52 -20.59
N ALA A 272 -21.51 5.76 -19.55
CA ALA A 272 -21.04 4.40 -19.32
C ALA A 272 -21.50 3.35 -20.36
N ASP A 273 -22.60 3.61 -21.07
CA ASP A 273 -23.34 2.57 -21.81
C ASP A 273 -22.58 1.98 -23.01
N HIS A 274 -21.53 2.63 -23.50
CA HIS A 274 -20.76 2.18 -24.66
C HIS A 274 -19.23 2.26 -24.50
N ARG A 275 -18.72 2.33 -23.26
CA ARG A 275 -17.27 2.51 -23.05
C ARG A 275 -16.49 1.23 -23.29
N ASN A 276 -15.37 1.37 -24.00
CA ASN A 276 -14.37 0.32 -24.07
C ASN A 276 -13.77 0.10 -22.67
N GLN A 277 -14.10 -1.04 -22.06
CA GLN A 277 -13.68 -1.39 -20.70
C GLN A 277 -12.15 -1.42 -20.51
N THR A 278 -11.39 -1.70 -21.57
CA THR A 278 -9.93 -1.66 -21.52
C THR A 278 -9.40 -0.24 -21.50
N LEU A 279 -10.00 0.64 -22.31
CA LEU A 279 -9.64 2.06 -22.32
C LEU A 279 -10.04 2.73 -21.00
N GLU A 280 -11.23 2.44 -20.48
CA GLU A 280 -11.68 2.91 -19.17
C GLU A 280 -10.71 2.48 -18.05
N TYR A 281 -10.32 1.20 -18.04
CA TYR A 281 -9.33 0.68 -17.10
C TYR A 281 -7.97 1.39 -17.23
N PHE A 282 -7.52 1.63 -18.46
CA PHE A 282 -6.25 2.33 -18.71
C PHE A 282 -6.30 3.78 -18.22
N VAL A 283 -7.33 4.54 -18.58
CA VAL A 283 -7.49 5.94 -18.11
C VAL A 283 -7.53 5.98 -16.59
N HIS A 284 -8.29 5.08 -15.96
CA HIS A 284 -8.41 5.02 -14.50
C HIS A 284 -7.05 4.77 -13.84
N THR A 285 -6.28 3.79 -14.33
CA THR A 285 -4.96 3.46 -13.80
C THR A 285 -3.91 4.52 -14.14
N ALA A 286 -3.94 5.11 -15.34
CA ALA A 286 -3.05 6.17 -15.76
C ALA A 286 -3.19 7.42 -14.88
N VAL A 287 -4.43 7.80 -14.53
CA VAL A 287 -4.65 8.91 -13.59
C VAL A 287 -4.11 8.57 -12.20
N ALA A 288 -4.43 7.37 -11.69
CA ALA A 288 -3.99 6.96 -10.36
C ALA A 288 -2.46 6.94 -10.21
N PHE A 289 -1.76 6.32 -11.17
CA PHE A 289 -0.31 6.28 -11.17
C PHE A 289 0.33 7.60 -11.58
N GLY A 290 -0.35 8.40 -12.41
CA GLY A 290 0.04 9.77 -12.75
C GLY A 290 0.19 10.62 -11.49
N LEU A 291 -0.88 10.68 -10.69
CA LEU A 291 -0.93 11.40 -9.43
C LEU A 291 0.04 10.82 -8.40
N SER A 292 0.12 9.49 -8.28
CA SER A 292 1.10 8.83 -7.41
C SER A 292 2.53 9.23 -7.77
N GLY A 293 2.87 9.27 -9.06
CA GLY A 293 4.18 9.72 -9.52
C GLY A 293 4.48 11.16 -9.13
N VAL A 294 3.52 12.07 -9.31
CA VAL A 294 3.68 13.49 -8.94
C VAL A 294 3.92 13.66 -7.44
N ILE A 295 3.17 12.95 -6.58
CA ILE A 295 3.38 12.99 -5.13
C ILE A 295 4.81 12.56 -4.79
N HIS A 296 5.26 11.43 -5.33
CA HIS A 296 6.57 10.87 -4.99
C HIS A 296 7.74 11.65 -5.61
N MET A 297 7.53 12.44 -6.66
CA MET A 297 8.53 13.43 -7.09
C MET A 297 8.86 14.44 -5.98
N GLY A 298 7.95 14.65 -5.04
CA GLY A 298 8.17 15.47 -3.85
C GLY A 298 9.19 14.91 -2.86
N LEU A 299 9.65 13.67 -3.05
CA LEU A 299 10.79 13.12 -2.31
C LEU A 299 12.11 13.77 -2.71
N VAL A 300 12.18 14.42 -3.87
CA VAL A 300 13.40 15.01 -4.40
C VAL A 300 13.55 16.44 -3.89
N PRO A 301 14.56 16.73 -3.06
CA PRO A 301 14.80 18.09 -2.58
C PRO A 301 15.17 19.03 -3.73
N ARG A 302 15.13 20.35 -3.47
CA ARG A 302 15.53 21.35 -4.48
C ARG A 302 16.97 21.16 -4.95
N ALA A 303 17.87 20.82 -4.03
CA ALA A 303 19.28 20.58 -4.29
C ALA A 303 19.68 19.22 -3.68
N PRO A 304 19.66 18.14 -4.48
CA PRO A 304 20.16 16.82 -4.09
C PRO A 304 21.65 16.88 -3.76
N LEU A 305 22.06 16.25 -2.64
CA LEU A 305 23.40 16.41 -2.08
C LEU A 305 24.48 15.52 -2.72
N HIS A 306 24.09 14.42 -3.36
CA HIS A 306 25.00 13.30 -3.63
C HIS A 306 25.06 12.83 -5.09
N GLY A 307 24.26 13.43 -5.97
CA GLY A 307 24.05 12.98 -7.34
C GLY A 307 24.65 13.93 -8.36
N ASN A 308 24.97 13.39 -9.54
CA ASN A 308 25.39 14.17 -10.70
C ASN A 308 24.19 14.56 -11.58
N ALA A 309 23.05 13.90 -11.40
CA ALA A 309 21.83 14.22 -12.12
C ALA A 309 21.15 15.46 -11.52
N GLY A 310 20.70 16.37 -12.38
CA GLY A 310 19.88 17.49 -11.95
C GLY A 310 18.58 17.03 -11.27
N PRO A 311 18.01 17.80 -10.33
CA PRO A 311 16.85 17.40 -9.54
C PRO A 311 15.62 17.04 -10.39
N HIS A 312 15.46 17.65 -11.57
CA HIS A 312 14.38 17.31 -12.49
C HIS A 312 14.50 15.90 -13.06
N TRP A 313 15.71 15.44 -13.38
CA TRP A 313 15.94 14.06 -13.85
C TRP A 313 15.67 13.04 -12.76
N ILE A 314 16.07 13.33 -11.52
CA ILE A 314 15.77 12.47 -10.37
C ILE A 314 14.25 12.34 -10.18
N ARG A 315 13.51 13.45 -10.28
CA ARG A 315 12.04 13.43 -10.24
C ARG A 315 11.48 12.57 -11.36
N LEU A 316 11.99 12.69 -12.59
CA LEU A 316 11.54 11.87 -13.71
C LEU A 316 11.81 10.38 -13.51
N TYR A 317 12.91 9.97 -12.87
CA TYR A 317 13.11 8.56 -12.50
C TYR A 317 12.02 8.05 -11.56
N ILE A 318 11.70 8.81 -10.51
CA ILE A 318 10.62 8.45 -9.57
C ILE A 318 9.27 8.44 -10.29
N GLY A 319 8.97 9.49 -11.06
CA GLY A 319 7.73 9.57 -11.84
C GLY A 319 7.57 8.40 -12.79
N ALA A 320 8.60 8.09 -13.57
CA ALA A 320 8.62 6.98 -14.52
C ALA A 320 8.36 5.63 -13.85
N PHE A 321 8.88 5.40 -12.63
CA PHE A 321 8.57 4.20 -11.86
C PHE A 321 7.05 4.03 -11.70
N PHE A 322 6.32 5.08 -11.34
CA PHE A 322 4.86 5.02 -11.21
C PHE A 322 4.15 5.00 -12.56
N TRP A 323 4.54 5.88 -13.49
CA TRP A 323 3.84 6.06 -14.76
C TRP A 323 3.91 4.86 -15.70
N LEU A 324 4.89 3.97 -15.53
CA LEU A 324 4.97 2.72 -16.29
C LEU A 324 3.97 1.65 -15.81
N GLN A 325 3.49 1.71 -14.57
CA GLN A 325 2.65 0.64 -14.00
C GLN A 325 1.36 0.33 -14.80
N PRO A 326 0.61 1.32 -15.33
CA PRO A 326 -0.53 1.07 -16.21
C PRO A 326 -0.16 0.26 -17.48
N VAL A 327 1.03 0.48 -18.04
CA VAL A 327 1.52 -0.26 -19.21
C VAL A 327 1.69 -1.73 -18.87
N GLY A 328 2.32 -2.04 -17.74
CA GLY A 328 2.47 -3.42 -17.25
C GLY A 328 1.12 -4.11 -17.04
N MET A 329 0.15 -3.40 -16.47
CA MET A 329 -1.21 -3.93 -16.30
C MET A 329 -1.92 -4.18 -17.64
N LEU A 330 -1.70 -3.34 -18.65
CA LEU A 330 -2.25 -3.56 -19.99
C LEU A 330 -1.63 -4.76 -20.69
N VAL A 331 -0.29 -4.89 -20.63
CA VAL A 331 0.43 -6.04 -21.17
C VAL A 331 -0.07 -7.33 -20.50
N GLU A 332 -0.17 -7.33 -19.17
CA GLU A 332 -0.73 -8.44 -18.41
C GLU A 332 -2.14 -8.81 -18.89
N LYS A 333 -3.03 -7.82 -19.02
CA LYS A 333 -4.42 -8.04 -19.47
C LYS A 333 -4.46 -8.62 -20.89
N ALA A 334 -3.63 -8.11 -21.80
CA ALA A 334 -3.57 -8.58 -23.18
C ALA A 334 -3.05 -10.02 -23.26
N VAL A 335 -1.93 -10.32 -22.59
CA VAL A 335 -1.34 -11.66 -22.56
C VAL A 335 -2.27 -12.66 -21.88
N ALA A 336 -2.88 -12.30 -20.75
CA ALA A 336 -3.87 -13.14 -20.07
C ALA A 336 -5.10 -13.39 -20.96
N GLY A 337 -5.53 -12.39 -21.73
CA GLY A 337 -6.61 -12.53 -22.71
C GLY A 337 -6.28 -13.50 -23.85
N LEU A 338 -5.06 -13.44 -24.39
CA LEU A 338 -4.58 -14.37 -25.40
C LEU A 338 -4.44 -15.80 -24.86
N ALA A 339 -3.84 -15.95 -23.67
CA ALA A 339 -3.74 -17.24 -22.99
C ALA A 339 -5.14 -17.81 -22.66
N ALA A 340 -6.09 -16.95 -22.31
CA ALA A 340 -7.47 -17.34 -22.09
C ALA A 340 -8.18 -17.81 -23.38
N ARG A 341 -7.65 -17.56 -24.57
CA ARG A 341 -8.17 -18.14 -25.81
C ARG A 341 -7.45 -19.43 -26.19
N ALA A 342 -6.15 -19.50 -25.95
CA ALA A 342 -5.31 -20.64 -26.33
C ALA A 342 -5.43 -21.85 -25.39
N VAL A 343 -5.65 -21.64 -24.09
CA VAL A 343 -5.63 -22.71 -23.10
C VAL A 343 -7.00 -23.41 -22.99
N PRO A 344 -7.08 -24.76 -23.04
CA PRO A 344 -8.34 -25.49 -22.88
C PRO A 344 -9.06 -25.18 -21.56
N ALA A 345 -10.39 -25.11 -21.61
CA ALA A 345 -11.21 -24.81 -20.43
C ALA A 345 -11.04 -25.83 -19.30
N SER A 346 -10.81 -27.11 -19.63
CA SER A 346 -10.52 -28.18 -18.67
C SER A 346 -9.26 -27.89 -17.85
N LEU A 347 -8.19 -27.47 -18.51
CA LEU A 347 -6.94 -27.13 -17.83
C LEU A 347 -7.11 -25.90 -16.93
N LYS A 348 -7.78 -24.84 -17.39
CA LYS A 348 -8.03 -23.63 -16.59
C LYS A 348 -8.77 -23.90 -15.29
N ARG A 349 -9.75 -24.81 -15.31
CA ARG A 349 -10.55 -25.15 -14.13
C ARG A 349 -9.85 -26.15 -13.20
N SER A 350 -8.84 -26.85 -13.70
CA SER A 350 -8.06 -27.80 -12.90
C SER A 350 -7.18 -27.09 -11.85
N SER A 351 -6.86 -27.79 -10.76
CA SER A 351 -5.89 -27.29 -9.76
C SER A 351 -4.51 -27.02 -10.36
N LYS A 352 -4.08 -27.84 -11.34
CA LYS A 352 -2.81 -27.66 -12.06
C LYS A 352 -2.80 -26.37 -12.87
N GLY A 353 -3.87 -26.07 -13.60
CA GLY A 353 -3.98 -24.82 -14.35
C GLY A 353 -4.02 -23.58 -13.45
N ARG A 354 -4.69 -23.65 -12.30
CA ARG A 354 -4.63 -22.58 -11.29
C ARG A 354 -3.21 -22.37 -10.76
N ALA A 355 -2.50 -23.44 -10.42
CA ALA A 355 -1.12 -23.35 -9.96
C ALA A 355 -0.20 -22.74 -11.03
N LEU A 356 -0.33 -23.18 -12.28
CA LEU A 356 0.42 -22.62 -13.41
C LEU A 356 0.13 -21.12 -13.61
N GLY A 357 -1.14 -20.71 -13.52
CA GLY A 357 -1.53 -19.30 -13.59
C GLY A 357 -0.90 -18.46 -12.47
N ARG A 358 -0.89 -18.98 -11.24
CA ARG A 358 -0.23 -18.32 -10.10
C ARG A 358 1.27 -18.20 -10.29
N CYS A 359 1.93 -19.25 -10.81
CA CYS A 359 3.34 -19.19 -11.18
C CYS A 359 3.60 -18.16 -12.28
N ALA A 360 2.75 -18.10 -13.30
CA ALA A 360 2.88 -17.10 -14.37
C ALA A 360 2.75 -15.66 -13.84
N PHE A 361 1.80 -15.40 -12.93
CA PHE A 361 1.70 -14.10 -12.26
C PHE A 361 2.92 -13.80 -11.39
N ALA A 362 3.44 -14.77 -10.64
CA ALA A 362 4.66 -14.58 -9.85
C ALA A 362 5.85 -14.17 -10.71
N VAL A 363 6.08 -14.90 -11.81
CA VAL A 363 7.16 -14.62 -12.77
C VAL A 363 6.95 -13.25 -13.42
N TRP A 364 5.74 -12.95 -13.90
CA TRP A 364 5.44 -11.68 -14.55
C TRP A 364 5.69 -10.48 -13.62
N ILE A 365 5.24 -10.55 -12.37
CA ILE A 365 5.45 -9.47 -11.40
C ILE A 365 6.92 -9.31 -11.08
N TRP A 366 7.66 -10.41 -10.93
CA TRP A 366 9.10 -10.34 -10.69
C TRP A 366 9.85 -9.73 -11.88
N VAL A 367 9.53 -10.14 -13.11
CA VAL A 367 10.10 -9.54 -14.33
C VAL A 367 9.76 -8.06 -14.42
N TRP A 368 8.50 -7.69 -14.20
CA TRP A 368 8.05 -6.30 -14.23
C TRP A 368 8.74 -5.46 -13.16
N ALA A 369 8.90 -6.01 -11.95
CA ALA A 369 9.66 -5.38 -10.88
C ALA A 369 11.13 -5.16 -11.29
N CYS A 370 11.77 -6.13 -11.94
CA CYS A 370 13.13 -5.99 -12.46
C CYS A 370 13.28 -4.90 -13.52
N LEU A 371 12.21 -4.55 -14.23
CA LEU A 371 12.20 -3.44 -15.20
C LEU A 371 11.97 -2.09 -14.52
N CYS A 372 11.06 -2.00 -13.55
CA CYS A 372 10.65 -0.73 -12.96
C CYS A 372 11.51 -0.29 -11.77
N PHE A 373 11.82 -1.18 -10.82
CA PHE A 373 12.55 -0.81 -9.59
C PHE A 373 13.94 -0.21 -9.81
N PRO A 374 14.68 -0.53 -10.90
CA PRO A 374 15.92 0.19 -11.21
C PRO A 374 15.76 1.71 -11.35
N LEU A 375 14.58 2.20 -11.78
CA LEU A 375 14.30 3.64 -11.83
C LEU A 375 14.30 4.25 -10.43
N LEU A 376 13.65 3.59 -9.47
CA LEU A 376 13.64 4.02 -8.07
C LEU A 376 15.03 3.87 -7.43
N ALA A 377 15.76 2.82 -7.78
CA ALA A 377 17.14 2.61 -7.33
C ALA A 377 18.07 3.73 -7.82
N GLU A 378 17.95 4.12 -9.09
CA GLU A 378 18.75 5.22 -9.64
C GLU A 378 18.41 6.55 -8.96
N ALA A 379 17.13 6.85 -8.75
CA ALA A 379 16.73 8.03 -7.99
C ALA A 379 17.33 8.01 -6.56
N GLY A 380 17.23 6.88 -5.87
CA GLY A 380 17.79 6.71 -4.52
C GLY A 380 19.30 6.84 -4.46
N ARG A 381 20.02 6.32 -5.45
CA ARG A 381 21.48 6.50 -5.59
C ARG A 381 21.86 7.96 -5.75
N GLN A 382 21.19 8.69 -6.64
CA GLN A 382 21.44 10.12 -6.87
C GLN A 382 21.09 10.97 -5.63
N MET A 383 20.11 10.55 -4.83
CA MET A 383 19.78 11.19 -3.56
C MET A 383 20.66 10.72 -2.38
N GLY A 384 21.50 9.71 -2.57
CA GLY A 384 22.38 9.16 -1.54
C GLY A 384 21.68 8.30 -0.48
N TRP A 385 20.47 7.79 -0.74
CA TRP A 385 19.69 6.98 0.22
C TRP A 385 20.45 5.77 0.76
N PHE A 386 21.35 5.21 -0.05
CA PHE A 386 22.08 3.99 0.27
C PHE A 386 23.47 4.24 0.88
N ARG A 387 23.86 5.51 1.10
CA ARG A 387 25.18 5.87 1.64
C ARG A 387 25.29 5.67 3.15
N HIS A 388 24.16 5.66 3.83
CA HIS A 388 24.09 5.53 5.28
C HIS A 388 23.31 4.27 5.64
N TYR A 389 23.71 3.65 6.74
CA TYR A 389 22.98 2.53 7.28
C TYR A 389 21.69 3.03 7.94
N THR A 390 20.54 2.49 7.53
CA THR A 390 19.26 3.06 7.92
C THR A 390 18.82 2.68 9.33
N VAL A 391 19.30 1.57 9.87
CA VAL A 391 19.02 1.16 11.26
C VAL A 391 20.16 1.56 12.19
N PRO A 392 19.87 1.93 13.45
CA PRO A 392 20.90 2.32 14.42
C PRO A 392 21.78 1.15 14.88
N TRP A 393 21.22 -0.06 14.87
CA TRP A 393 21.88 -1.29 15.31
C TRP A 393 21.67 -2.39 14.26
N SER A 394 22.68 -3.21 13.99
CA SER A 394 22.65 -4.25 12.96
C SER A 394 22.82 -5.63 13.56
N LEU A 395 21.78 -6.47 13.44
CA LEU A 395 21.85 -7.88 13.80
C LEU A 395 22.83 -8.62 12.89
N VAL A 396 22.85 -8.28 11.60
CA VAL A 396 23.72 -8.93 10.62
C VAL A 396 25.19 -8.69 10.94
N HIS A 397 25.60 -7.45 11.27
CA HIS A 397 26.98 -7.18 11.68
C HIS A 397 27.31 -7.89 12.99
N TRP A 398 26.41 -7.84 13.98
CA TRP A 398 26.60 -8.51 15.28
C TRP A 398 26.84 -10.02 15.13
N LEU A 399 26.00 -10.71 14.34
CA LEU A 399 26.12 -12.15 14.08
C LEU A 399 27.43 -12.53 13.37
N ARG A 400 28.11 -11.57 12.74
CA ARG A 400 29.39 -11.76 12.08
C ARG A 400 30.59 -11.39 12.96
N GLY A 401 30.35 -11.00 14.21
CA GLY A 401 31.39 -10.49 15.11
C GLY A 401 31.91 -9.11 14.70
N GLU A 402 31.18 -8.40 13.84
CA GLU A 402 31.47 -7.02 13.46
C GLU A 402 30.78 -6.05 14.44
N ASP A 403 31.18 -4.78 14.40
CA ASP A 403 30.53 -3.75 15.20
C ASP A 403 29.07 -3.57 14.77
N ALA A 404 28.16 -3.69 15.74
CA ALA A 404 26.72 -3.65 15.48
C ALA A 404 26.14 -2.23 15.51
N TRP A 405 26.83 -1.25 16.09
CA TRP A 405 26.31 0.13 16.22
C TRP A 405 26.59 0.93 14.96
N MET A 406 25.56 1.14 14.14
CA MET A 406 25.73 1.76 12.81
C MET A 406 25.71 3.28 12.86
N TRP A 407 25.09 3.85 13.88
CA TRP A 407 25.01 5.30 14.07
C TRP A 407 26.02 5.75 15.11
N SER A 408 27.00 6.55 14.68
CA SER A 408 28.07 7.03 15.55
C SER A 408 27.56 7.91 16.69
N CYS A 409 26.48 8.65 16.50
CA CYS A 409 25.88 9.51 17.52
C CYS A 409 25.26 8.75 18.70
N LEU A 410 25.08 7.43 18.59
CA LEU A 410 24.60 6.57 19.67
C LEU A 410 25.75 5.86 20.40
N ARG A 411 27.01 6.10 19.99
CA ARG A 411 28.19 5.62 20.68
C ARG A 411 28.56 6.64 21.75
N ALA A 412 28.39 6.27 23.00
CA ALA A 412 28.87 7.02 24.16
C ALA A 412 30.38 6.79 24.35
#